data_AF-A0A1V1HZD9-F1
#
_entry.id   AF-A0A1V1HZD9-F1
#
_cell.length_a   1.000
_cell.length_b   1.000
_cell.length_c   1.000
_cell.angle_alpha   90.00
_cell.angle_beta   90.00
_cell.angle_gamma   90.00
#
_symmetry.space_group_name_H-M   'P 1'
#
loop_
_entity.id
_entity.type
_entity.pdbx_description
1 polymer ?
#
loop_
_entity_poly.entity_id
_entity_poly.type
_entity_poly.pdbx_seq_one_letter_code
_entity_poly.pdbx_strand_id
1 'polypeptide(L)'
;MKNISDKFLRNKIENEKNDIYMEIENAKIKKANLLLDMGIMIYEKIRSEIIIDDSFDNICNEILEIDKLIYNNNLRIKTLEEKPQEIVCECGSVINFENRFCGTCGKKVEIEEDYLTECTRCDSLNEEDSVYCACCGIKL
;
A
#
# COMPACT_ATOMS: atom_id res chain seq x y z
N MET A 1 -56.79 32.14 13.18
CA MET A 1 -56.02 32.13 11.91
C MET A 1 -54.57 32.60 12.06
N LYS A 2 -54.24 33.64 12.85
CA LYS A 2 -52.84 34.10 13.07
C LYS A 2 -51.85 33.02 13.55
N ASN A 3 -52.23 32.17 14.51
CA ASN A 3 -51.35 31.13 15.09
C ASN A 3 -50.91 30.02 14.12
N ILE A 4 -51.71 29.73 13.08
CA ILE A 4 -51.39 28.69 12.09
C ILE A 4 -50.38 29.22 11.06
N SER A 5 -50.50 30.51 10.71
CA SER A 5 -49.57 31.20 9.81
C SER A 5 -48.16 31.29 10.37
N ASP A 6 -48.01 31.62 11.67
CA ASP A 6 -46.70 31.70 12.33
C ASP A 6 -46.03 30.33 12.46
N LYS A 7 -46.81 29.26 12.70
CA LYS A 7 -46.28 27.88 12.74
C LYS A 7 -45.78 27.44 11.36
N PHE A 8 -46.52 27.77 10.30
CA PHE A 8 -46.12 27.44 8.93
C PHE A 8 -44.84 28.17 8.52
N LEU A 9 -44.71 29.46 8.85
CA LEU A 9 -43.51 30.24 8.57
C LEU A 9 -42.29 29.70 9.33
N ARG A 10 -42.45 29.34 10.61
CA ARG A 10 -41.38 28.72 11.41
C ARG A 10 -40.92 27.39 10.81
N ASN A 11 -41.85 26.55 10.37
CA ASN A 11 -41.51 25.27 9.73
C ASN A 11 -40.77 25.47 8.40
N LYS A 12 -41.16 26.48 7.61
CA LYS A 12 -40.46 26.82 6.36
C LYS A 12 -39.01 27.26 6.64
N ILE A 13 -38.80 28.14 7.61
CA ILE A 13 -37.47 28.60 8.03
C ILE A 13 -36.63 27.42 8.54
N GLU A 14 -37.22 26.50 9.30
CA GLU A 14 -36.50 25.34 9.82
C GLU A 14 -36.08 24.38 8.70
N ASN A 15 -36.94 24.15 7.70
CA ASN A 15 -36.58 23.36 6.53
C ASN A 15 -35.45 24.01 5.73
N GLU A 16 -35.53 25.33 5.46
CA GLU A 16 -34.45 26.06 4.77
C GLU A 16 -33.12 25.99 5.53
N LYS A 17 -33.15 26.05 6.87
CA LYS A 17 -31.94 25.85 7.68
C LYS A 17 -31.37 24.45 7.54
N ASN A 18 -32.21 23.42 7.54
CA ASN A 18 -31.76 22.04 7.37
C ASN A 18 -31.13 21.82 6.00
N ASP A 19 -31.71 22.39 4.95
CA ASP A 19 -31.14 22.36 3.60
C ASP A 19 -29.76 23.03 3.57
N ILE A 20 -29.64 24.23 4.17
CA ILE A 20 -28.35 24.94 4.29
C ILE A 20 -27.33 24.13 5.10
N TYR A 21 -27.74 23.48 6.20
CA TYR A 21 -26.83 22.64 6.99
C TYR A 21 -26.33 21.45 6.18
N MET A 22 -27.20 20.81 5.40
CA MET A 22 -26.81 19.74 4.49
C MET A 22 -25.81 20.24 3.43
N GLU A 23 -26.05 21.41 2.83
CA GLU A 23 -25.11 22.01 1.87
C GLU A 23 -23.74 22.27 2.49
N ILE A 24 -23.71 22.83 3.72
CA ILE A 24 -22.48 23.07 4.46
C ILE A 24 -21.73 21.77 4.73
N GLU A 25 -22.40 20.72 5.20
CA GLU A 25 -21.75 19.44 5.47
C GLU A 25 -21.22 18.79 4.19
N ASN A 26 -21.98 18.81 3.10
CA ASN A 26 -21.51 18.32 1.81
C ASN A 26 -20.28 19.10 1.31
N ALA A 27 -20.26 20.43 1.49
CA ALA A 27 -19.11 21.25 1.14
C ALA A 27 -17.87 20.93 2.00
N LYS A 28 -18.06 20.66 3.30
CA LYS A 28 -16.97 20.25 4.20
C LYS A 28 -16.38 18.91 3.79
N ILE A 29 -17.21 17.91 3.49
CA ILE A 29 -16.76 16.59 3.01
C ILE A 29 -15.98 16.74 1.71
N LYS A 30 -16.51 17.51 0.75
CA LYS A 30 -15.82 17.77 -0.52
C LYS A 30 -14.46 18.44 -0.30
N LYS A 31 -14.38 19.42 0.60
CA LYS A 31 -13.11 20.08 0.96
C LYS A 31 -12.12 19.10 1.59
N ALA A 32 -12.58 18.24 2.50
CA ALA A 32 -11.72 17.24 3.15
C ALA A 32 -11.11 16.28 2.13
N ASN A 33 -11.92 15.78 1.19
CA ASN A 33 -11.43 14.89 0.13
C ASN A 33 -10.38 15.59 -0.76
N LEU A 34 -10.63 16.83 -1.17
CA LEU A 34 -9.66 17.60 -1.97
C LEU A 34 -8.33 17.83 -1.23
N LEU A 35 -8.37 18.03 0.10
CA LEU A 35 -7.17 18.17 0.92
C LEU A 35 -6.40 16.85 1.03
N LEU A 36 -7.11 15.72 1.17
CA LEU A 36 -6.50 14.39 1.16
C LEU A 36 -5.83 14.11 -0.18
N ASP A 37 -6.53 14.34 -1.29
CA ASP A 37 -5.99 14.17 -2.65
C ASP A 37 -4.72 15.01 -2.85
N MET A 38 -4.76 16.28 -2.42
CA MET A 38 -3.61 17.17 -2.48
C MET A 38 -2.44 16.66 -1.63
N GLY A 39 -2.72 16.15 -0.43
CA GLY A 39 -1.72 15.55 0.45
C GLY A 39 -1.04 14.33 -0.18
N ILE A 40 -1.82 13.46 -0.82
CA ILE A 40 -1.32 12.29 -1.58
C ILE A 40 -0.40 12.76 -2.71
N MET A 41 -0.85 13.71 -3.53
CA MET A 41 -0.05 14.25 -4.64
C MET A 41 1.26 14.90 -4.17
N ILE A 42 1.25 15.60 -3.03
CA ILE A 42 2.46 16.18 -2.44
C ILE A 42 3.40 15.07 -1.96
N TYR A 43 2.87 14.08 -1.23
CA TYR A 43 3.65 12.95 -0.75
C TYR A 43 4.32 12.18 -1.90
N GLU A 44 3.59 11.91 -2.99
CA GLU A 44 4.15 11.28 -4.19
C GLU A 44 5.31 12.08 -4.78
N LYS A 45 5.17 13.41 -4.87
CA LYS A 45 6.24 14.29 -5.38
C LYS A 45 7.46 14.34 -4.47
N ILE A 46 7.26 14.34 -3.15
CA ILE A 46 8.36 14.26 -2.17
C ILE A 46 9.09 12.92 -2.36
N ARG A 47 8.33 11.83 -2.44
CA ARG A 47 8.88 10.47 -2.60
C ARG A 47 9.67 10.30 -3.90
N SER A 48 9.25 10.95 -4.98
CA SER A 48 9.95 10.95 -6.26
C SER A 48 11.05 12.01 -6.37
N GLU A 49 11.42 12.66 -5.27
CA GLU A 49 12.46 13.71 -5.20
C GLU A 49 12.17 14.93 -6.11
N ILE A 50 10.91 15.11 -6.53
CA ILE A 50 10.48 16.30 -7.29
C ILE A 50 10.41 17.51 -6.36
N ILE A 51 10.03 17.29 -5.10
CA ILE A 51 10.03 18.28 -4.03
C ILE A 51 11.02 17.80 -2.97
N ILE A 52 11.95 18.67 -2.58
CA ILE A 52 12.93 18.40 -1.53
C ILE A 52 12.64 19.42 -0.41
N ASP A 53 12.05 18.95 0.68
CA ASP A 53 11.67 19.77 1.84
C ASP A 53 11.68 18.91 3.11
N ASP A 54 12.63 19.20 3.98
CA ASP A 54 12.90 18.43 5.20
C ASP A 54 11.80 18.61 6.26
N SER A 55 10.87 19.56 6.07
CA SER A 55 9.76 19.81 7.01
C SER A 55 8.84 18.58 7.15
N PHE A 56 8.89 17.64 6.21
CA PHE A 56 8.05 16.44 6.18
C PHE A 56 8.77 15.18 6.68
N ASP A 57 10.07 15.26 7.00
CA ASP A 57 10.90 14.09 7.30
C ASP A 57 10.32 13.19 8.39
N ASN A 58 9.87 13.78 9.50
CA ASN A 58 9.28 13.00 10.60
C ASN A 58 8.07 12.19 10.13
N ILE A 59 7.16 12.82 9.39
CA ILE A 59 5.95 12.17 8.87
C ILE A 59 6.34 11.10 7.85
N CYS A 60 7.27 11.40 6.95
CA CYS A 60 7.75 10.45 5.96
C CYS A 60 8.46 9.24 6.58
N ASN A 61 9.19 9.42 7.69
CA ASN A 61 9.81 8.34 8.43
C ASN A 61 8.77 7.48 9.16
N GLU A 62 7.74 8.08 9.75
CA GLU A 62 6.62 7.32 10.33
C GLU A 62 5.88 6.48 9.26
N ILE A 63 5.62 7.05 8.08
CA ILE A 63 5.02 6.32 6.96
C ILE A 63 5.93 5.17 6.52
N LEU A 64 7.24 5.40 6.44
CA LEU A 64 8.21 4.37 6.03
C LEU A 64 8.19 3.15 6.98
N GLU A 65 8.08 3.38 8.28
CA GLU A 65 8.00 2.28 9.25
C GLU A 65 6.67 1.51 9.13
N ILE A 66 5.58 2.19 8.80
CA ILE A 66 4.30 1.55 8.49
C ILE A 66 4.40 0.72 7.19
N ASP A 67 5.02 1.26 6.14
CA ASP A 67 5.24 0.56 4.88
C ASP A 67 6.05 -0.73 5.08
N LYS A 68 7.12 -0.67 5.89
CA LYS A 68 7.91 -1.86 6.29
C LYS A 68 7.05 -2.90 7.00
N LEU A 69 6.21 -2.47 7.95
CA LEU A 69 5.32 -3.36 8.67
C LEU A 69 4.31 -4.05 7.75
N ILE A 70 3.68 -3.30 6.84
CA ILE A 70 2.72 -3.83 5.86
C ILE A 70 3.42 -4.83 4.95
N TYR A 71 4.55 -4.45 4.37
CA TYR A 71 5.34 -5.27 3.45
C TYR A 71 5.77 -6.59 4.09
N ASN A 72 6.37 -6.54 5.28
CA ASN A 72 6.83 -7.74 5.99
C ASN A 72 5.68 -8.69 6.36
N ASN A 73 4.52 -8.16 6.75
CA ASN A 73 3.36 -8.99 7.03
C ASN A 73 2.78 -9.63 5.76
N ASN A 74 2.76 -8.91 4.63
CA ASN A 74 2.35 -9.48 3.35
C ASN A 74 3.31 -10.58 2.88
N LEU A 75 4.62 -10.41 3.04
CA LEU A 75 5.62 -11.45 2.81
C LEU A 75 5.33 -12.70 3.65
N ARG A 76 5.08 -12.52 4.95
CA ARG A 76 4.76 -13.63 5.85
C ARG A 76 3.47 -14.35 5.43
N ILE A 77 2.44 -13.61 5.00
CA ILE A 77 1.22 -14.20 4.46
C ILE A 77 1.53 -15.02 3.20
N LYS A 78 2.30 -14.46 2.26
CA LYS A 78 2.72 -15.15 1.02
C LYS A 78 3.44 -16.46 1.34
N THR A 79 4.41 -16.45 2.27
CA THR A 79 5.11 -17.66 2.70
C THR A 79 4.19 -18.71 3.33
N LEU A 80 3.14 -18.30 4.04
CA LEU A 80 2.15 -19.22 4.61
C LEU A 80 1.22 -19.82 3.54
N GLU A 81 1.01 -19.12 2.43
CA GLU A 81 0.15 -19.54 1.31
C GLU A 81 0.92 -20.37 0.27
N GLU A 82 2.23 -20.19 0.17
CA GLU A 82 3.11 -20.96 -0.71
C GLU A 82 3.15 -22.43 -0.30
N LYS A 83 2.76 -23.31 -1.22
CA LYS A 83 3.03 -24.74 -1.09
C LYS A 83 4.52 -24.99 -1.31
N PRO A 84 5.14 -25.95 -0.63
CA PRO A 84 6.52 -26.32 -0.91
C PRO A 84 6.65 -26.66 -2.40
N GLN A 85 7.57 -25.98 -3.09
CA GLN A 85 7.90 -26.31 -4.47
C GLN A 85 8.47 -27.72 -4.51
N GLU A 86 7.70 -28.64 -5.08
CA GLU A 86 8.16 -29.97 -5.41
C GLU A 86 8.91 -29.90 -6.74
N ILE A 87 10.24 -30.04 -6.69
CA ILE A 87 11.03 -30.15 -7.90
C ILE A 87 10.99 -31.60 -8.35
N VAL A 88 10.54 -31.86 -9.58
CA VAL A 88 10.56 -33.21 -10.15
C VAL A 88 11.85 -33.40 -10.93
N CYS A 89 12.65 -34.38 -10.50
CA CYS A 89 13.84 -34.81 -11.23
C CYS A 89 13.44 -35.37 -12.61
N GLU A 90 14.32 -35.26 -13.60
CA GLU A 90 14.16 -35.99 -14.87
C GLU A 90 14.04 -37.53 -14.73
N CYS A 91 14.48 -38.10 -13.60
CA CYS A 91 14.26 -39.52 -13.29
C CYS A 91 12.87 -39.84 -12.69
N GLY A 92 12.02 -38.84 -12.51
CA GLY A 92 10.66 -38.95 -11.96
C GLY A 92 10.57 -38.83 -10.43
N SER A 93 11.68 -38.70 -9.71
CA SER A 93 11.66 -38.51 -8.26
C SER A 93 11.29 -37.07 -7.87
N VAL A 94 10.42 -36.92 -6.87
CA VAL A 94 10.15 -35.63 -6.23
C VAL A 94 11.29 -35.28 -5.29
N ILE A 95 11.80 -34.06 -5.42
CA ILE A 95 12.94 -33.51 -4.68
C ILE A 95 12.45 -32.27 -3.94
N ASN A 96 12.85 -32.16 -2.67
CA ASN A 96 12.73 -30.93 -1.91
C ASN A 96 13.67 -29.87 -2.51
N PHE A 97 13.19 -28.64 -2.71
CA PHE A 97 13.93 -27.49 -3.22
C PHE A 97 15.28 -27.23 -2.50
N GLU A 98 15.43 -27.64 -1.24
CA GLU A 98 16.71 -27.54 -0.51
C GLU A 98 17.82 -28.48 -1.03
N ASN A 99 17.49 -29.51 -1.80
CA ASN A 99 18.44 -30.51 -2.27
C ASN A 99 18.94 -30.20 -3.68
N ARG A 100 20.21 -29.79 -3.78
CA ARG A 100 20.90 -29.56 -5.06
C ARG A 100 21.15 -30.84 -5.90
N PHE A 101 20.87 -32.02 -5.34
CA PHE A 101 21.06 -33.32 -5.99
C PHE A 101 19.89 -34.27 -5.72
N CYS A 102 19.53 -35.07 -6.72
CA CYS A 102 18.51 -36.11 -6.59
C CYS A 102 19.02 -37.27 -5.74
N GLY A 103 18.36 -37.57 -4.62
CA GLY A 103 18.69 -38.72 -3.77
C GLY A 103 18.49 -40.09 -4.45
N THR A 104 17.75 -40.15 -5.56
CA THR A 104 17.50 -41.40 -6.31
C THR A 104 18.52 -41.65 -7.41
N CYS A 105 18.78 -40.66 -8.27
CA CYS A 105 19.66 -40.85 -9.44
C CYS A 105 21.01 -40.12 -9.33
N GLY A 106 21.24 -39.34 -8.26
CA GLY A 106 22.48 -38.62 -7.99
C GLY A 106 22.73 -37.40 -8.88
N LYS A 107 21.83 -37.09 -9.82
CA LYS A 107 22.01 -35.96 -10.74
C LYS A 107 21.76 -34.63 -10.04
N LYS A 108 22.53 -33.62 -10.46
CA LYS A 108 22.37 -32.23 -10.02
C LYS A 108 21.05 -31.69 -10.55
N VAL A 109 20.35 -30.97 -9.70
CA VAL A 109 19.09 -30.29 -10.03
C VAL A 109 19.42 -28.81 -10.20
N GLU A 110 19.02 -28.23 -11.33
CA GLU A 110 19.12 -26.78 -11.52
C GLU A 110 18.01 -26.10 -10.73
N ILE A 111 18.42 -25.22 -9.82
CA ILE A 111 17.55 -24.38 -9.02
C ILE A 111 17.84 -22.96 -9.53
N GLU A 112 16.82 -22.25 -10.00
CA GLU A 112 16.97 -20.84 -10.37
C GLU A 112 17.36 -20.05 -9.12
N GLU A 113 18.46 -19.30 -9.20
CA GLU A 113 18.85 -18.36 -8.15
C GLU A 113 18.08 -17.06 -8.41
N ASP A 114 17.17 -16.70 -7.51
CA ASP A 114 16.52 -15.39 -7.54
C ASP A 114 17.55 -14.32 -7.15
N TYR A 115 17.98 -13.54 -8.13
CA TYR A 115 18.81 -12.37 -7.89
C TYR A 115 17.95 -11.25 -7.28
N LEU A 116 18.34 -10.80 -6.10
CA LEU A 116 17.64 -9.74 -5.36
C LEU A 116 18.53 -8.51 -5.20
N THR A 117 17.91 -7.33 -5.31
CA THR A 117 18.51 -6.03 -5.02
C THR A 117 17.94 -5.45 -3.73
N GLU A 118 18.81 -4.86 -2.91
CA GLU A 118 18.44 -4.19 -1.66
C GLU A 118 18.09 -2.71 -1.90
N CYS A 119 16.97 -2.26 -1.36
CA CYS A 119 16.53 -0.87 -1.43
C CYS A 119 17.38 0.03 -0.51
N THR A 120 17.98 1.09 -1.05
CA THR A 120 18.86 2.01 -0.31
C THR A 120 18.17 2.87 0.76
N ARG A 121 16.83 2.95 0.74
CA ARG A 121 16.04 3.73 1.70
C ARG A 121 15.44 2.87 2.81
N CYS A 122 15.00 1.67 2.48
CA CYS A 122 14.19 0.85 3.39
C CYS A 122 14.73 -0.56 3.62
N ASP A 123 15.85 -0.91 2.99
CA ASP A 123 16.59 -2.16 3.12
C ASP A 123 15.77 -3.41 2.71
N SER A 124 14.66 -3.23 1.99
CA SER A 124 13.87 -4.36 1.50
C SER A 124 14.57 -5.01 0.31
N LEU A 125 14.46 -6.34 0.19
CA LEU A 125 14.90 -7.09 -0.97
C LEU A 125 13.83 -7.03 -2.07
N ASN A 126 14.23 -6.77 -3.30
CA ASN A 126 13.36 -6.64 -4.47
C ASN A 126 13.94 -7.46 -5.63
N GLU A 127 13.12 -7.87 -6.58
CA GLU A 127 13.56 -8.55 -7.80
C GLU A 127 14.54 -7.64 -8.57
N GLU A 128 15.58 -8.21 -9.17
CA GLU A 128 16.64 -7.44 -9.84
C GLU A 128 16.12 -6.54 -10.98
N ASP A 129 15.02 -6.92 -11.63
CA ASP A 129 14.37 -6.16 -12.70
C ASP A 129 13.33 -5.13 -12.20
N SER A 130 13.13 -5.04 -10.88
CA SER A 130 12.22 -4.07 -10.28
C SER A 130 12.71 -2.64 -10.51
N VAL A 131 11.87 -1.80 -11.12
CA VAL A 131 12.16 -0.36 -11.30
C VAL A 131 11.93 0.43 -10.01
N TYR A 132 11.01 -0.04 -9.16
CA TYR A 132 10.64 0.62 -7.91
C TYR A 132 10.62 -0.41 -6.77
N CYS A 133 10.94 0.06 -5.57
CA CYS A 133 10.89 -0.74 -4.36
C CYS A 133 9.45 -1.17 -4.04
N ALA A 134 9.20 -2.47 -3.89
CA ALA A 134 7.88 -3.01 -3.55
C ALA A 134 7.42 -2.64 -2.12
N CYS A 135 8.35 -2.24 -1.24
CA CYS A 135 8.05 -1.79 0.12
C CYS A 135 7.71 -0.29 0.17
N CYS A 136 8.68 0.58 -0.11
CA CYS A 136 8.51 2.03 0.06
C CYS A 136 8.26 2.80 -1.26
N GLY A 137 8.41 2.16 -2.41
CA GLY A 137 8.11 2.73 -3.73
C GLY A 137 9.05 3.84 -4.21
N ILE A 138 10.26 3.97 -3.63
CA ILE A 138 11.33 4.73 -4.29
C ILE A 138 11.81 3.99 -5.54
N LYS A 139 12.47 4.72 -6.44
CA LYS A 139 13.18 4.11 -7.56
C LYS A 139 14.41 3.36 -7.04
N LEU A 140 14.61 2.13 -7.52
CA LEU A 140 15.79 1.30 -7.22
C LEU A 140 16.97 1.66 -8.13
#